data_AF-A0A2G4HV48-F1
#
_entry.id   AF-A0A2G4HV48-F1
#
_cell.length_a   1.000
_cell.length_b   1.000
_cell.length_c   1.000
_cell.angle_alpha   90.00
_cell.angle_beta   90.00
_cell.angle_gamma   90.00
#
_symmetry.space_group_name_H-M   'P 1'
#
loop_
_entity.id
_entity.type
_entity.pdbx_description
1 polymer ?
#
loop_
_entity_poly.entity_id
_entity_poly.type
_entity_poly.pdbx_seq_one_letter_code
_entity_poly.pdbx_strand_id
1 'polypeptide(L)' 'MPPSQDPLYAGLGQAVRIGTDLLASLIVGGGLGWVCDTYLLGSTPWGIVVGLVLGVVAGIRNAYRSALRWPKT' A
#
# COMPACT_ATOMS: atom_id res chain seq x y z
N MET A 1 -34.91 -0.82 4.21
CA MET A 1 -34.27 0.47 3.85
C MET A 1 -32.81 0.18 3.53
N PRO A 2 -32.27 0.59 2.37
CA PRO A 2 -30.82 0.65 2.25
C PRO A 2 -30.31 1.60 3.35
N PRO A 3 -29.26 1.25 4.11
CA PRO A 3 -28.67 2.18 5.06
C PRO A 3 -28.33 3.47 4.30
N SER A 4 -28.77 4.62 4.81
CA SER A 4 -28.30 5.91 4.32
C SER A 4 -26.77 5.89 4.44
N GLN A 5 -26.08 5.75 3.31
CA GLN A 5 -24.63 5.82 3.30
C GLN A 5 -24.28 7.26 3.62
N ASP A 6 -24.10 7.56 4.91
CA ASP A 6 -23.66 8.89 5.28
C ASP A 6 -22.34 9.13 4.54
N PRO A 7 -22.17 10.29 3.87
CA PRO A 7 -20.96 10.58 3.10
C PRO A 7 -19.68 10.42 3.92
N LEU A 8 -19.78 10.51 5.25
CA LEU A 8 -18.72 10.11 6.17
C LEU A 8 -18.38 8.62 6.12
N TYR A 9 -19.34 7.69 6.20
CA TYR A 9 -19.05 6.25 6.15
C TYR A 9 -18.41 5.84 4.82
N ALA A 10 -18.85 6.44 3.70
CA ALA A 10 -18.24 6.24 2.39
C ALA A 10 -16.79 6.78 2.33
N GLY A 11 -16.56 7.98 2.86
CA GLY A 11 -15.21 8.56 2.99
C GLY A 11 -14.29 7.80 3.96
N LEU A 12 -14.84 7.23 5.02
CA LEU A 12 -14.10 6.42 5.98
C LEU A 12 -13.68 5.08 5.37
N GLY A 13 -14.59 4.40 4.64
CA GLY A 13 -14.29 3.15 3.95
C GLY A 13 -13.21 3.31 2.88
N GLN A 14 -13.22 4.42 2.16
CA GLN A 14 -12.16 4.83 1.23
C GLN A 14 -10.81 5.00 1.93
N ALA A 15 -10.78 5.78 3.01
CA ALA A 15 -9.56 6.06 3.75
C ALA A 15 -8.94 4.77 4.31
N VAL A 16 -9.76 3.89 4.88
CA VAL A 16 -9.33 2.57 5.37
C VAL A 16 -8.76 1.74 4.23
N ARG A 17 -9.43 1.67 3.08
CA ARG A 17 -8.93 0.91 1.93
C ARG A 17 -7.58 1.41 1.44
N ILE A 18 -7.42 2.72 1.29
CA ILE A 18 -6.16 3.35 0.88
C ILE A 18 -5.06 3.04 1.91
N GLY A 19 -5.37 3.11 3.21
CA GLY A 19 -4.44 2.76 4.28
C GLY A 19 -4.01 1.28 4.22
N THR A 20 -4.95 0.36 4.00
CA THR A 20 -4.67 -1.07 3.86
C THR A 20 -3.84 -1.38 2.62
N ASP A 21 -4.13 -0.73 1.49
CA ASP A 21 -3.36 -0.88 0.26
C ASP A 21 -1.89 -0.42 0.45
N LEU A 22 -1.68 0.69 1.17
CA LEU A 22 -0.35 1.17 1.54
C LEU A 22 0.36 0.18 2.47
N LEU A 23 -0.30 -0.28 3.52
CA LEU A 23 0.28 -1.22 4.47
C LEU A 23 0.63 -2.56 3.79
N ALA A 24 -0.26 -3.09 2.95
CA ALA A 24 -0.03 -4.31 2.19
C ALA A 24 1.20 -4.18 1.29
N SER A 25 1.34 -3.06 0.55
CA SER A 25 2.50 -2.82 -0.31
C SER A 25 3.82 -2.74 0.47
N LEU A 26 3.79 -2.19 1.70
CA LEU A 26 4.95 -2.06 2.57
C LEU A 26 5.39 -3.43 3.10
N ILE A 27 4.44 -4.25 3.54
CA ILE A 27 4.69 -5.62 4.01
C ILE A 27 5.26 -6.47 2.87
N VAL A 28 4.69 -6.36 1.67
CA VAL A 28 5.19 -7.08 0.48
C VAL A 28 6.58 -6.60 0.07
N GLY A 29 6.82 -5.29 0.04
CA GLY A 29 8.13 -4.72 -0.31
C GLY A 29 9.22 -5.07 0.71
N GLY A 30 8.91 -4.98 2.01
CA GLY A 30 9.81 -5.36 3.09
C GLY A 30 10.07 -6.87 3.11
N GLY A 31 9.04 -7.70 2.90
CA GLY A 31 9.17 -9.15 2.83
C GLY A 31 10.01 -9.61 1.63
N LEU A 32 9.76 -9.07 0.44
CA LEU A 32 10.58 -9.35 -0.75
C LEU A 32 12.01 -8.85 -0.59
N GLY A 33 12.19 -7.67 0.01
CA GLY A 33 13.51 -7.11 0.29
C GLY A 33 14.31 -7.96 1.27
N TRP A 34 13.66 -8.50 2.31
CA TRP A 34 14.27 -9.40 3.28
C TRP A 34 14.63 -10.75 2.68
N VAL A 35 13.76 -11.33 1.84
CA VAL A 35 14.06 -12.56 1.11
C VAL A 35 15.24 -12.35 0.17
N CYS A 36 15.26 -11.24 -0.59
CA CYS A 36 16.41 -10.90 -1.44
C CYS A 36 17.70 -10.76 -0.64
N ASP A 37 17.67 -10.07 0.50
CA ASP A 37 18.86 -9.87 1.34
C ASP A 37 19.39 -11.21 1.89
N THR A 38 18.48 -12.07 2.35
CA THR A 38 18.79 -13.38 2.94
C THR A 38 19.30 -14.39 1.89
N TYR A 39 18.74 -14.40 0.68
CA TYR A 39 19.06 -15.40 -0.35
C TYR A 39 20.15 -14.97 -1.34
N LEU A 40 20.30 -13.68 -1.66
CA LEU A 40 21.19 -13.20 -2.72
C LEU A 40 22.43 -12.44 -2.20
N LEU A 41 22.31 -11.74 -1.07
CA LEU A 41 23.31 -10.75 -0.64
C LEU A 41 24.03 -11.12 0.66
N GLY A 42 23.53 -12.11 1.41
CA GLY A 42 24.24 -12.78 2.51
C GLY A 42 24.48 -11.95 3.79
N SER A 43 24.45 -10.61 3.75
CA SER A 43 24.40 -9.69 4.90
C SER A 43 24.59 -8.23 4.46
N THR A 44 23.74 -7.71 3.57
CA THR A 44 23.80 -6.27 3.24
C THR A 44 22.39 -5.72 3.05
N PRO A 45 21.84 -4.95 4.03
CA PRO A 45 20.40 -4.59 4.13
C PRO A 45 19.87 -3.71 2.98
N TRP A 46 20.66 -3.52 1.94
CA TRP A 46 20.32 -2.93 0.66
C TRP A 46 19.11 -3.60 0.01
N GLY A 47 18.96 -4.93 0.12
CA GLY A 47 17.76 -5.63 -0.39
C GLY A 47 16.47 -5.14 0.27
N ILE A 48 16.49 -5.01 1.60
CA ILE A 48 15.38 -4.47 2.40
C ILE A 48 15.15 -2.99 2.09
N VAL A 49 16.20 -2.18 1.96
CA VAL A 49 16.10 -0.75 1.63
C VAL A 49 15.43 -0.55 0.26
N VAL A 50 15.90 -1.25 -0.77
CA VAL A 50 15.32 -1.17 -2.12
C VAL A 50 13.90 -1.73 -2.12
N GLY A 51 13.66 -2.85 -1.42
CA GLY A 51 12.33 -3.45 -1.29
C GLY A 51 11.33 -2.52 -0.59
N LEU A 52 11.75 -1.82 0.46
CA LEU A 52 10.95 -0.80 1.15
C LEU A 52 10.65 0.39 0.24
N VAL A 53 11.65 0.91 -0.48
CA VAL A 53 11.45 2.02 -1.42
C VAL A 53 10.48 1.62 -2.52
N LEU A 54 10.64 0.44 -3.12
CA LEU A 54 9.72 -0.08 -4.13
C LEU A 54 8.32 -0.33 -3.56
N GLY A 55 8.21 -0.84 -2.34
CA GLY A 55 6.94 -1.05 -1.64
C GLY A 55 6.20 0.28 -1.42
N VAL A 56 6.89 1.30 -0.93
CA VAL A 56 6.33 2.65 -0.73
C VAL A 56 5.89 3.26 -2.08
N VAL A 57 6.73 3.18 -3.12
CA VAL A 57 6.39 3.71 -4.45
C VAL A 57 5.17 2.97 -5.04
N ALA A 58 5.12 1.64 -4.91
CA ALA A 58 3.98 0.84 -5.36
C ALA A 58 2.70 1.17 -4.58
N GLY A 59 2.81 1.34 -3.26
CA GLY A 59 1.70 1.74 -2.39
C GLY A 59 1.14 3.10 -2.73
N ILE A 60 2.00 4.11 -2.85
CA ILE A 60 1.60 5.47 -3.24
C ILE A 60 0.95 5.45 -4.63
N ARG A 61 1.51 4.70 -5.58
CA ARG A 61 0.94 4.57 -6.92
C ARG A 61 -0.44 3.93 -6.91
N ASN A 62 -0.67 2.93 -6.06
CA ASN A 62 -1.98 2.28 -5.93
C ASN A 62 -3.00 3.20 -5.24
N ALA A 63 -2.59 3.86 -4.14
CA ALA A 63 -3.39 4.86 -3.44
C ALA A 63 -3.81 6.01 -4.38
N TYR A 64 -2.86 6.53 -5.18
CA TYR A 64 -3.13 7.60 -6.14
C TYR A 64 -4.11 7.15 -7.23
N ARG A 65 -4.00 5.91 -7.72
CA ARG A 65 -5.00 5.32 -8.63
C ARG A 65 -6.38 5.17 -7.99
N SER A 66 -6.45 4.73 -6.73
CA SER A 66 -7.70 4.60 -5.99
C SER A 66 -8.36 5.96 -5.73
N ALA A 67 -7.57 6.99 -5.44
CA ALA A 67 -8.03 8.36 -5.29
C ALA A 67 -8.51 8.95 -6.63
N LEU A 68 -7.79 8.72 -7.73
CA LEU A 68 -8.15 9.22 -9.06
C LEU A 68 -9.40 8.53 -9.64
N ARG A 69 -9.63 7.27 -9.27
CA ARG A 69 -10.83 6.51 -9.65
C ARG A 69 -12.06 6.90 -8.85
N TRP A 70 -11.93 7.73 -7.82
CA TRP A 70 -13.07 8.20 -7.04
C TRP A 70 -13.90 9.17 -7.92
N PRO A 71 -15.06 8.75 -8.44
CA PRO A 71 -15.88 9.62 -9.25
C PRO A 71 -16.43 10.71 -8.33
N LYS A 72 -16.27 11.98 -8.73
CA LYS A 72 -17.02 13.07 -8.12
C LYS A 72 -18.47 12.92 -8.60
N THR A 73 -19.31 12.26 -7.82
CA THR A 73 -20.77 12.36 -7.92
C THR A 73 -21.28 13.08 -6.70
#